data_AF-A0AB34XT83-F1
#
_entry.id   AF-A0AB34XT83-F1
#
_cell.length_a   1.000
_cell.length_b   1.000
_cell.length_c   1.000
_cell.angle_alpha   90.00
_cell.angle_beta   90.00
_cell.angle_gamma   90.00
#
_symmetry.space_group_name_H-M   'P 1'
#
loop_
_entity.id
_entity.type
_entity.pdbx_description
1 polymer ?
#
loop_
_entity_poly.entity_id
_entity_poly.type
_entity_poly.pdbx_seq_one_letter_code
_entity_poly.pdbx_strand_id
1 'polypeptide(L)'
;MTDTRIETWLAERRSIHAAATEGPWEAYEGPGREPANILTPQHTPIPMINGCCDGDGYLDNPADVVSIVDAHNHLPALVQGWEAVLRLHQPVLRGNRYVCEHCHYEDGPVVTFPCLTVRALEAVIGDD
;
A
#
# COMPACT_ATOMS: atom_id res chain seq x y z
N MET A 1 -9.17 7.30 21.61
CA MET A 1 -9.38 7.47 20.16
C MET A 1 -8.57 6.39 19.49
N THR A 2 -9.20 5.64 18.61
CA THR A 2 -8.65 4.48 17.92
C THR A 2 -7.60 4.94 16.91
N ASP A 3 -6.43 5.33 17.40
CA ASP A 3 -5.19 5.36 16.62
C ASP A 3 -4.87 3.88 16.36
N THR A 4 -5.54 3.31 15.35
CA THR A 4 -5.47 1.87 15.12
C THR A 4 -4.13 1.57 14.51
N ARG A 5 -3.56 0.43 14.87
CA ARG A 5 -2.39 -0.16 14.20
C ARG A 5 -2.42 -0.01 12.67
N ILE A 6 -3.60 -0.12 12.06
CA ILE A 6 -3.79 0.07 10.62
C ILE A 6 -3.48 1.52 10.19
N GLU A 7 -3.89 2.52 10.95
CA GLU A 7 -3.60 3.94 10.65
C GLU A 7 -2.09 4.22 10.68
N THR A 8 -1.38 3.70 11.69
CA THR A 8 0.10 3.77 11.76
C THR A 8 0.75 3.08 10.57
N TRP A 9 0.31 1.85 10.25
CA TRP A 9 0.85 1.09 9.13
C TRP A 9 0.63 1.81 7.79
N LEU A 10 -0.58 2.34 7.54
CA LEU A 10 -0.88 3.13 6.34
C LEU A 10 -0.07 4.43 6.29
N ALA A 11 0.13 5.10 7.43
CA ALA A 11 0.96 6.30 7.51
C ALA A 11 2.42 6.00 7.15
N GLU A 12 2.95 4.88 7.61
CA GLU A 12 4.28 4.43 7.25
C GLU A 12 4.40 4.13 5.75
N ARG A 13 3.43 3.42 5.16
CA ARG A 13 3.43 3.16 3.70
C ARG A 13 3.36 4.46 2.88
N ARG A 14 2.57 5.45 3.32
CA ARG A 14 2.55 6.79 2.71
C ARG A 14 3.90 7.49 2.83
N SER A 15 4.53 7.43 4.00
CA SER A 15 5.83 8.04 4.25
C SER A 15 6.91 7.45 3.35
N ILE A 16 6.96 6.11 3.25
CA ILE A 16 7.89 5.40 2.38
C ILE A 16 7.64 5.75 0.90
N HIS A 17 6.38 5.80 0.46
CA HIS A 17 6.05 6.19 -0.91
C HIS A 17 6.41 7.64 -1.21
N ALA A 18 6.13 8.57 -0.29
CA ALA A 18 6.44 9.99 -0.44
C ALA A 18 7.95 10.28 -0.47
N ALA A 19 8.78 9.37 0.07
CA ALA A 19 10.23 9.45 -0.05
C ALA A 19 10.72 9.15 -1.49
N ALA A 20 9.92 8.48 -2.32
CA ALA A 20 10.21 8.34 -3.74
C ALA A 20 9.88 9.64 -4.47
N THR A 21 10.90 10.40 -4.86
CA THR A 21 10.77 11.74 -5.47
C THR A 21 10.54 11.73 -6.98
N GLU A 22 10.59 10.56 -7.62
CA GLU A 22 10.47 10.38 -9.07
C GLU A 22 9.27 9.50 -9.36
N GLY A 23 8.53 9.74 -10.44
CA GLY A 23 7.30 8.99 -10.76
C GLY A 23 6.45 9.65 -11.87
N PRO A 24 5.58 8.91 -12.58
CA PRO A 24 5.45 7.45 -12.53
C PRO A 24 6.73 6.75 -13.04
N TRP A 25 6.97 5.52 -12.60
CA TRP A 25 8.10 4.73 -13.08
C TRP A 25 7.70 3.88 -14.27
N GLU A 26 8.66 3.61 -15.14
CA GLU A 26 8.51 2.72 -16.29
C GLU A 26 9.48 1.55 -16.17
N ALA A 27 8.99 0.34 -16.45
CA ALA A 27 9.83 -0.84 -16.58
C ALA A 27 10.37 -0.89 -18.01
N TYR A 28 11.69 -0.95 -18.15
CA TYR A 28 12.34 -1.09 -19.44
C TYR A 28 13.11 -2.41 -19.50
N GLU A 29 12.67 -3.29 -20.39
CA GLU A 29 13.43 -4.45 -20.82
C GLU A 29 14.18 -4.07 -22.09
N GLY A 30 15.50 -3.89 -21.98
CA GLY A 30 16.32 -3.55 -23.14
C GLY A 30 16.36 -4.68 -24.17
N PRO A 31 16.58 -4.39 -25.46
CA PRO A 31 16.71 -5.42 -26.47
C PRO A 31 17.94 -6.31 -26.20
N GLY A 32 17.73 -7.60 -25.93
CA GLY A 32 18.80 -8.61 -25.84
C GLY A 32 19.18 -9.03 -24.41
N ARG A 33 20.46 -8.88 -24.04
CA ARG A 33 21.01 -9.17 -22.68
C ARG A 33 21.18 -7.90 -21.84
N GLU A 34 20.58 -6.80 -22.27
CA GLU A 34 20.59 -5.57 -21.47
C GLU A 34 19.75 -5.83 -20.21
N PRO A 35 20.24 -5.45 -19.02
CA PRO A 35 19.51 -5.78 -17.82
C PRO A 35 18.29 -4.88 -17.70
N ALA A 36 17.28 -5.37 -16.97
CA ALA A 36 16.05 -4.63 -16.83
C ALA A 36 16.28 -3.37 -15.98
N ASN A 37 15.67 -2.26 -16.40
CA ASN A 37 15.86 -0.95 -15.77
C ASN A 37 14.53 -0.35 -15.32
N ILE A 38 14.60 0.47 -14.27
CA ILE A 38 13.51 1.35 -13.86
C ILE A 38 13.84 2.76 -14.34
N LEU A 39 12.94 3.33 -15.12
CA LEU A 39 13.11 4.63 -15.74
C LEU A 39 12.07 5.63 -15.24
N THR A 40 12.40 6.92 -15.31
CA THR A 40 11.41 8.00 -15.32
C THR A 40 10.65 8.01 -16.65
N PRO A 41 9.52 8.74 -16.77
CA PRO A 41 8.78 8.84 -18.04
C PRO A 41 9.58 9.48 -19.17
N GLN A 42 10.67 10.18 -18.84
CA GLN A 42 11.60 10.76 -19.81
C GLN A 42 12.68 9.76 -20.26
N HIS A 43 12.53 8.47 -19.92
CA HIS A 43 13.49 7.40 -20.20
C HIS A 43 14.86 7.63 -19.56
N THR A 44 14.89 8.26 -18.39
CA THR A 44 16.12 8.47 -17.61
C THR A 44 16.21 7.39 -16.52
N PRO A 45 17.34 6.68 -16.36
CA PRO A 45 17.51 5.70 -15.29
C PRO A 45 17.41 6.33 -13.89
N ILE A 46 16.74 5.65 -12.96
CA ILE A 46 16.63 6.08 -11.56
C ILE A 46 17.91 5.68 -10.80
N PRO A 47 18.77 6.62 -10.38
CA PRO A 47 20.16 6.34 -10.00
C PRO A 47 20.38 5.43 -8.79
N MET A 48 19.36 5.20 -7.95
CA MET A 48 19.49 4.46 -6.67
C MET A 48 19.02 3.00 -6.70
N ILE A 49 18.08 2.63 -7.56
CA ILE A 49 17.57 1.24 -7.60
C ILE A 49 18.56 0.33 -8.32
N ASN A 50 19.22 0.91 -9.31
CA ASN A 50 20.22 0.28 -10.12
C ASN A 50 21.48 -0.05 -9.29
N GLY A 51 21.99 0.85 -8.44
CA GLY A 51 23.28 0.65 -7.75
C GLY A 51 23.31 -0.28 -6.53
N CYS A 52 22.17 -0.79 -6.04
CA CYS A 52 22.08 -1.58 -4.81
C CYS A 52 22.32 -3.09 -5.02
N CYS A 53 22.05 -3.57 -6.24
CA CYS A 53 22.27 -4.95 -6.65
C CYS A 53 23.51 -4.98 -7.56
N ASP A 54 24.55 -5.62 -7.07
CA ASP A 54 25.70 -6.10 -7.85
C ASP A 54 26.58 -5.04 -8.55
N GLY A 55 26.63 -3.80 -8.06
CA GLY A 55 27.71 -2.85 -8.39
C GLY A 55 27.74 -2.35 -9.84
N ASP A 56 26.86 -2.85 -10.71
CA ASP A 56 26.77 -2.48 -12.12
C ASP A 56 25.48 -1.78 -12.49
N GLY A 57 24.49 -1.70 -11.60
CA GLY A 57 23.31 -0.89 -11.87
C GLY A 57 22.06 -1.70 -12.20
N TYR A 58 22.02 -3.01 -12.00
CA TYR A 58 21.08 -3.82 -12.75
C TYR A 58 20.27 -4.79 -11.91
N LEU A 59 18.98 -4.90 -12.24
CA LEU A 59 18.10 -5.95 -11.74
C LEU A 59 18.14 -7.09 -12.76
N ASP A 60 18.81 -8.19 -12.38
CA ASP A 60 19.04 -9.37 -13.23
C ASP A 60 17.75 -10.09 -13.67
N ASN A 61 16.64 -9.80 -13.01
CA ASN A 61 15.34 -10.39 -13.28
C ASN A 61 14.33 -9.32 -13.71
N PRO A 62 13.92 -9.31 -14.99
CA PRO A 62 12.90 -8.40 -15.50
C PRO A 62 11.58 -8.43 -14.72
N ALA A 63 11.20 -9.58 -14.15
CA ALA A 63 9.99 -9.70 -13.36
C ALA A 63 10.05 -8.87 -12.06
N ASP A 64 11.23 -8.68 -11.48
CA ASP A 64 11.41 -7.88 -10.27
C ASP A 64 11.26 -6.38 -10.59
N VAL A 65 11.78 -5.94 -11.73
CA VAL A 65 11.59 -4.57 -12.25
C VAL A 65 10.12 -4.26 -12.44
N VAL A 66 9.39 -5.13 -13.14
CA VAL A 66 7.94 -4.97 -13.36
C VAL A 66 7.20 -4.92 -12.03
N SER A 67 7.54 -5.80 -11.09
CA SER A 67 6.90 -5.85 -9.76
C SER A 67 7.15 -4.57 -8.94
N ILE A 68 8.37 -4.03 -8.97
CA ILE A 68 8.70 -2.79 -8.25
C ILE A 68 7.97 -1.59 -8.87
N VAL A 69 7.96 -1.49 -10.21
CA VAL A 69 7.25 -0.41 -10.92
C VAL A 69 5.75 -0.46 -10.65
N ASP A 70 5.16 -1.66 -10.70
CA ASP A 70 3.75 -1.86 -10.38
C ASP A 70 3.43 -1.42 -8.94
N ALA A 71 4.23 -1.88 -7.97
CA ALA A 71 4.06 -1.51 -6.57
C ALA A 71 4.19 0.01 -6.36
N HIS A 72 5.19 0.67 -6.95
CA HIS A 72 5.38 2.11 -6.82
C HIS A 72 4.18 2.89 -7.40
N ASN A 73 3.71 2.51 -8.57
CA ASN A 73 2.64 3.22 -9.27
C ASN A 73 1.25 2.96 -8.64
N HIS A 74 1.02 1.78 -8.06
CA HIS A 74 -0.31 1.38 -7.54
C HIS A 74 -0.46 1.49 -6.02
N LEU A 75 0.63 1.61 -5.25
CA LEU A 75 0.56 1.77 -3.79
C LEU A 75 -0.35 2.95 -3.37
N PRO A 76 -0.33 4.13 -4.02
CA PRO A 76 -1.25 5.22 -3.67
C PRO A 76 -2.73 4.83 -3.79
N ALA A 77 -3.10 4.11 -4.85
CA ALA A 77 -4.47 3.66 -5.06
C ALA A 77 -4.86 2.59 -4.02
N LEU A 78 -3.94 1.67 -3.69
CA LEU A 78 -4.16 0.67 -2.66
C LEU A 78 -4.40 1.32 -1.28
N VAL A 79 -3.56 2.28 -0.88
CA VAL A 79 -3.72 3.04 0.37
C VAL A 79 -5.06 3.77 0.40
N GLN A 80 -5.44 4.45 -0.69
CA GLN A 80 -6.74 5.13 -0.78
C GLN A 80 -7.92 4.17 -0.64
N GLY A 81 -7.82 2.97 -1.22
CA GLY A 81 -8.82 1.92 -1.08
C GLY A 81 -8.99 1.46 0.38
N TRP A 82 -7.89 1.24 1.08
CA TRP A 82 -7.90 0.89 2.50
C TRP A 82 -8.56 1.99 3.35
N GLU A 83 -8.15 3.24 3.15
CA GLU A 83 -8.76 4.36 3.86
C GLU A 83 -10.25 4.50 3.56
N ALA A 84 -10.69 4.23 2.33
CA ALA A 84 -12.10 4.25 1.98
C ALA A 84 -12.89 3.21 2.77
N VAL A 85 -12.36 1.98 2.91
CA VAL A 85 -12.98 0.95 3.75
C VAL A 85 -13.01 1.38 5.21
N LEU A 86 -11.91 1.91 5.75
CA LEU A 86 -11.87 2.38 7.14
C LEU A 86 -12.85 3.52 7.39
N ARG A 87 -13.00 4.47 6.46
CA ARG A 87 -13.99 5.56 6.53
C ARG A 87 -15.43 5.04 6.58
N LEU A 88 -15.73 3.91 5.95
CA LEU A 88 -17.04 3.26 6.08
C LEU A 88 -17.17 2.61 7.45
N HIS A 89 -16.15 1.88 7.90
CA HIS A 89 -16.20 1.11 9.13
C HIS A 89 -15.74 1.92 10.36
N GLN A 90 -16.41 3.04 10.67
CA GLN A 90 -16.05 3.88 11.81
C GLN A 90 -16.70 3.41 13.13
N PRO A 91 -16.02 3.58 14.28
CA PRO A 91 -16.61 3.35 15.60
C PRO A 91 -17.56 4.48 15.99
N VAL A 92 -18.81 4.15 16.30
CA VAL A 92 -19.78 5.07 16.89
C VAL A 92 -20.17 4.59 18.28
N LEU A 93 -20.23 5.49 19.25
CA LEU A 93 -20.68 5.16 20.60
C LEU A 93 -22.22 5.04 20.61
N ARG A 94 -22.74 3.84 20.90
CA ARG A 94 -24.18 3.61 21.11
C ARG A 94 -24.42 2.98 22.48
N GLY A 95 -25.05 3.73 23.38
CA GLY A 95 -25.18 3.35 24.78
C GLY A 95 -23.80 3.35 25.45
N ASN A 96 -23.35 2.18 25.93
CA ASN A 96 -22.07 2.00 26.63
C ASN A 96 -21.02 1.21 25.82
N ARG A 97 -21.22 1.01 24.52
CA ARG A 97 -20.31 0.24 23.65
C ARG A 97 -20.06 0.94 22.32
N TYR A 98 -18.87 0.73 21.78
CA TYR A 98 -18.54 1.13 20.40
C TYR A 98 -19.08 0.09 19.43
N VAL A 99 -19.74 0.58 18.39
CA VAL A 99 -20.35 -0.23 17.35
C VAL A 99 -19.89 0.28 16.00
N CYS A 100 -19.84 -0.59 15.00
CA CYS A 100 -19.47 -0.17 13.66
C CYS A 100 -20.67 0.52 13.01
N GLU A 101 -20.49 1.77 12.56
CA GLU A 101 -21.56 2.57 11.96
C GLU A 101 -22.14 1.91 10.71
N HIS A 102 -21.27 1.41 9.83
CA HIS A 102 -21.69 0.83 8.56
C HIS A 102 -22.24 -0.60 8.68
N CYS A 103 -21.74 -1.39 9.63
CA CYS A 103 -22.22 -2.77 9.83
C CYS A 103 -23.52 -2.84 10.64
N HIS A 104 -24.58 -2.23 10.14
CA HIS A 104 -25.93 -2.44 10.65
C HIS A 104 -26.79 -3.09 9.57
N TYR A 105 -27.66 -4.00 9.97
CA TYR A 105 -28.80 -4.41 9.15
C TYR A 105 -29.98 -3.55 9.60
N GLU A 106 -30.85 -3.13 8.67
CA GLU A 106 -32.00 -2.25 8.98
C GLU A 106 -32.84 -2.77 10.17
N ASP A 107 -32.93 -4.09 10.35
CA ASP A 107 -33.63 -4.76 11.47
C ASP A 107 -32.74 -5.74 12.28
N GLY A 108 -31.42 -5.72 12.09
CA GLY A 108 -30.54 -6.74 12.68
C GLY A 108 -29.74 -6.29 13.91
N PRO A 109 -28.96 -7.22 14.50
CA PRO A 109 -28.17 -6.94 15.68
C PRO A 109 -27.09 -5.92 15.37
N VAL A 110 -26.92 -4.98 16.29
CA VAL A 110 -25.84 -3.99 16.23
C VAL A 110 -24.49 -4.69 16.31
N VAL A 111 -23.62 -4.44 15.33
CA VAL A 111 -22.28 -5.06 15.27
C VAL A 111 -21.29 -4.27 16.12
N THR A 112 -20.69 -4.92 17.11
CA THR A 112 -19.64 -4.35 17.96
C THR A 112 -18.41 -4.00 17.12
N PHE A 113 -17.79 -2.86 17.42
CA PHE A 113 -16.51 -2.46 16.83
C PHE A 113 -15.33 -3.03 17.65
N PRO A 114 -14.23 -3.49 17.02
CA PRO A 114 -14.01 -3.62 15.58
C PRO A 114 -14.84 -4.78 14.99
N CYS A 115 -15.48 -4.50 13.85
CA CYS A 115 -16.25 -5.49 13.09
C CYS A 115 -15.33 -6.48 12.37
N LEU A 116 -15.89 -7.55 11.81
CA LEU A 116 -15.11 -8.59 11.12
C LEU A 116 -14.26 -8.05 9.97
N THR A 117 -14.74 -7.06 9.22
CA THR A 117 -13.96 -6.42 8.15
C THR A 117 -12.70 -5.77 8.69
N VAL A 118 -12.82 -4.97 9.75
CA VAL A 118 -11.66 -4.29 10.36
C VAL A 118 -10.70 -5.32 10.96
N ARG A 119 -11.20 -6.34 11.65
CA ARG A 119 -10.36 -7.44 12.17
C ARG A 119 -9.63 -8.20 11.08
N ALA A 120 -10.26 -8.40 9.92
CA ALA A 120 -9.62 -9.04 8.78
C ALA A 120 -8.48 -8.17 8.22
N LEU A 121 -8.67 -6.85 8.13
CA LEU A 121 -7.61 -5.92 7.75
C LEU A 121 -6.47 -5.91 8.77
N GLU A 122 -6.78 -5.94 10.07
CA GLU A 122 -5.78 -6.04 11.14
C GLU A 122 -4.97 -7.34 11.06
N ALA A 123 -5.60 -8.45 10.65
CA ALA A 123 -4.90 -9.73 10.49
C ALA A 123 -3.93 -9.76 9.29
N VAL A 124 -4.24 -9.02 8.20
CA VAL A 124 -3.39 -8.97 7.00
C VAL A 124 -2.09 -8.24 7.26
N ILE A 125 -2.11 -7.21 8.12
CA ILE A 125 -0.89 -6.46 8.47
C ILE A 125 0.03 -7.22 9.46
N GLY A 126 -0.38 -8.41 9.93
CA GLY A 126 0.42 -9.29 10.81
C GLY A 126 0.60 -8.76 12.23
N ASP A 127 1.21 -9.55 13.12
CA ASP A 127 1.92 -9.12 14.34
C ASP A 127 3.42 -9.15 14.02
N ASP A 128 4.13 -8.02 14.11
CA ASP A 128 5.61 -8.04 14.09
C ASP A 128 6.14 -8.72 15.37
#